data_AF-X0ULW8-F1
#
_entry.id   AF-X0ULW8-F1
#
_cell.length_a   1.000
_cell.length_b   1.000
_cell.length_c   1.000
_cell.angle_alpha   90.00
_cell.angle_beta   90.00
_cell.angle_gamma   90.00
#
_symmetry.space_group_name_H-M   'P 1'
#
loop_
_entity.id
_entity.type
_entity.pdbx_description
1 polymer ?
#
loop_
_entity_poly.entity_id
_entity_poly.type
_entity_poly.pdbx_seq_one_letter_code
_entity_poly.pdbx_strand_id
1 'polypeptide(L)'
;ADTTGAECTARLPDGSCMMMGEERPFAKGTSMTLKLPVRAEITWIADGRRRLWATADSLTAEPIEPGVYRFEARLDRRPWLFTNPFYLR
;
A
#
# COMPACT_ATOMS: atom_id res chain seq x y z
N ALA A 1 25.44 8.45 -1.34
CA ALA A 1 24.04 8.67 -1.72
C ALA A 1 23.21 7.81 -0.79
N ASP A 2 22.40 8.43 0.05
CA ASP A 2 21.49 7.69 0.93
C ASP A 2 20.38 7.09 0.05
N THR A 3 20.26 5.76 0.00
CA THR A 3 19.32 5.05 -0.89
C THR A 3 17.93 4.99 -0.29
N THR A 4 17.37 6.14 0.10
CA THR A 4 16.01 6.22 0.65
C THR A 4 15.01 6.26 -0.51
N GLY A 5 14.58 5.07 -0.94
CA GLY A 5 13.52 4.88 -1.94
C GLY A 5 12.13 4.78 -1.32
N ALA A 6 11.13 4.50 -2.15
CA ALA A 6 9.80 4.12 -1.68
C ALA A 6 9.82 2.65 -1.22
N GLU A 7 9.16 2.37 -0.10
CA GLU A 7 9.01 1.03 0.45
C GLU A 7 7.52 0.73 0.60
N CYS A 8 7.07 -0.41 0.06
CA CYS A 8 5.70 -0.87 0.25
C CYS A 8 5.71 -2.32 0.76
N THR A 9 5.06 -2.55 1.88
CA THR A 9 5.05 -3.84 2.57
C THR A 9 3.63 -4.21 2.97
N ALA A 10 3.36 -5.51 2.99
CA ALA A 10 2.16 -6.08 3.60
C ALA A 10 2.58 -7.16 4.60
N ARG A 11 2.09 -7.06 5.85
CA ARG A 11 2.36 -8.01 6.93
C ARG A 11 1.07 -8.71 7.31
N LEU A 12 1.08 -10.04 7.27
CA LEU A 12 -0.03 -10.88 7.71
C LEU A 12 -0.04 -11.02 9.25
N PRO A 13 -1.18 -11.41 9.84
CA PRO A 13 -1.30 -11.62 11.28
C PRO A 13 -0.34 -12.68 11.86
N ASP A 14 0.10 -13.63 11.05
CA ASP A 14 1.06 -14.67 11.42
C ASP A 14 2.53 -14.17 11.44
N GLY A 15 2.74 -12.88 11.13
CA GLY A 15 4.04 -12.24 11.09
C GLY A 15 4.76 -12.34 9.74
N SER A 16 4.24 -13.15 8.80
CA SER A 16 4.80 -13.25 7.46
C SER A 16 4.62 -11.95 6.68
N CYS A 17 5.55 -11.70 5.77
CA CYS A 17 5.48 -10.56 4.85
C CYS A 17 5.12 -11.05 3.46
N MET A 18 4.39 -10.21 2.74
CA MET A 18 3.97 -10.44 1.37
C MET A 18 4.62 -9.37 0.49
N MET A 19 5.10 -9.79 -0.68
CA MET A 19 5.67 -8.88 -1.67
C MET A 19 4.58 -8.33 -2.59
N MET A 20 4.80 -7.14 -3.14
CA MET A 20 3.90 -6.59 -4.16
C MET A 20 3.83 -7.54 -5.36
N GLY A 21 2.63 -7.76 -5.88
CA GLY A 21 2.36 -8.70 -6.98
C GLY A 21 2.06 -10.13 -6.52
N GLU A 22 2.30 -10.47 -5.25
CA GLU A 22 1.96 -11.79 -4.72
C GLU A 22 0.45 -11.96 -4.50
N GLU A 23 0.05 -13.23 -4.43
CA GLU A 23 -1.28 -13.65 -4.03
C GLU A 23 -1.21 -14.49 -2.75
N ARG A 24 -2.07 -14.17 -1.79
CA ARG A 24 -2.20 -14.87 -0.51
C ARG A 24 -3.68 -14.99 -0.11
N PRO A 25 -4.03 -15.97 0.74
CA PRO A 25 -5.34 -15.99 1.38
C PRO A 25 -5.57 -14.72 2.21
N PHE A 26 -6.80 -14.21 2.20
CA PHE A 26 -7.20 -13.10 3.04
C PHE A 26 -7.08 -13.49 4.52
N ALA A 27 -6.32 -12.69 5.26
CA ALA A 27 -6.18 -12.81 6.70
C ALA A 27 -6.59 -11.49 7.36
N LYS A 28 -7.66 -11.52 8.16
CA LYS A 28 -8.11 -10.35 8.91
C LYS A 28 -7.00 -9.88 9.87
N GLY A 29 -6.69 -8.59 9.84
CA GLY A 29 -5.55 -8.02 10.57
C GLY A 29 -4.26 -7.92 9.74
N THR A 30 -4.33 -8.20 8.43
CA THR A 30 -3.25 -7.85 7.50
C THR A 30 -3.05 -6.34 7.52
N SER A 31 -1.80 -5.89 7.68
CA SER A 31 -1.43 -4.48 7.69
C SER A 31 -0.57 -4.15 6.48
N MET A 32 -0.99 -3.17 5.69
CA MET A 32 -0.29 -2.73 4.48
C MET A 32 0.24 -1.32 4.70
N THR A 33 1.51 -1.08 4.41
CA THR A 33 2.15 0.22 4.61
C THR A 33 2.91 0.65 3.36
N LEU A 34 2.73 1.90 2.96
CA LEU A 34 3.57 2.60 1.99
C LEU A 34 4.36 3.69 2.73
N LYS A 35 5.68 3.70 2.54
CA LYS A 35 6.60 4.78 2.96
C LYS A 35 7.23 5.41 1.74
N LEU A 36 7.33 6.73 1.75
CA LEU A 36 7.87 7.56 0.68
C LEU A 36 9.01 8.43 1.22
N PRO A 37 10.01 8.75 0.39
CA PRO A 37 11.12 9.61 0.80
C PRO A 37 10.71 11.09 0.95
N VAL A 38 9.54 11.48 0.45
CA VAL A 38 8.98 12.82 0.57
C VAL A 38 7.48 12.74 0.84
N ARG A 39 6.95 13.79 1.47
CA ARG A 39 5.51 13.93 1.73
C ARG A 39 4.75 14.09 0.40
N ALA A 40 3.75 13.24 0.19
CA ALA A 40 2.94 13.22 -1.03
C ALA A 40 1.47 12.92 -0.71
N GLU A 41 0.56 13.12 -1.67
CA GLU A 41 -0.82 12.64 -1.56
C GLU A 41 -0.83 11.13 -1.79
N ILE A 42 -0.98 10.36 -0.73
CA ILE A 42 -1.06 8.90 -0.75
C ILE A 42 -2.52 8.48 -0.78
N THR A 43 -2.86 7.55 -1.66
CA THR A 43 -4.19 6.95 -1.78
C THR A 43 -4.08 5.44 -1.70
N TRP A 44 -4.83 4.82 -0.81
CA TRP A 44 -5.03 3.38 -0.77
C TRP A 44 -6.28 2.99 -1.55
N ILE A 45 -6.09 2.08 -2.51
CA ILE A 45 -7.11 1.60 -3.44
C ILE A 45 -7.43 0.14 -3.09
N ALA A 46 -8.72 -0.18 -2.95
CA ALA A 46 -9.23 -1.54 -2.82
C ALA A 46 -10.23 -1.80 -3.94
N ASP A 47 -9.99 -2.83 -4.76
CA ASP A 47 -10.81 -3.20 -5.93
C ASP A 47 -11.14 -2.01 -6.84
N GLY A 48 -10.12 -1.20 -7.12
CA GLY A 48 -10.24 -0.01 -7.97
C GLY A 48 -10.94 1.18 -7.31
N ARG A 49 -11.37 1.08 -6.04
CA ARG A 49 -12.03 2.16 -5.30
C ARG A 49 -11.08 2.77 -4.28
N ARG A 50 -11.03 4.10 -4.22
CA ARG A 50 -10.34 4.83 -3.16
C ARG A 50 -11.02 4.59 -1.82
N ARG A 51 -10.29 4.03 -0.85
CA ARG A 51 -10.81 3.75 0.50
C ARG A 51 -10.24 4.70 1.55
N LEU A 52 -8.95 5.01 1.46
CA LEU A 52 -8.25 5.89 2.39
C LEU A 52 -7.29 6.79 1.61
N TRP A 53 -7.09 8.02 2.07
CA TRP A 53 -6.10 8.93 1.50
C TRP A 53 -5.60 9.91 2.55
N ALA A 54 -4.36 10.36 2.41
CA ALA A 54 -3.74 11.36 3.25
C ALA A 54 -2.57 12.03 2.52
N THR A 55 -2.27 13.28 2.86
CA THR A 55 -1.00 13.90 2.48
C THR A 55 0.03 13.61 3.56
N ALA A 56 0.92 12.64 3.32
CA ALA A 56 1.89 12.13 4.29
C ALA A 56 3.12 11.53 3.57
N ASP A 57 4.17 11.21 4.33
CA ASP A 57 5.31 10.39 3.87
C ASP A 57 5.09 8.89 4.14
N SER A 58 4.09 8.54 4.95
CA SER A 58 3.70 7.16 5.23
C SER A 58 2.19 7.02 5.36
N LEU A 59 1.63 5.92 4.86
CA LEU A 59 0.24 5.53 5.06
C LEU A 59 0.13 4.04 5.35
N THR A 60 -0.56 3.69 6.43
CA THR A 60 -0.90 2.31 6.78
C THR A 60 -2.40 2.10 6.60
N ALA A 61 -2.78 0.97 6.00
CA ALA A 61 -4.16 0.57 5.77
C ALA A 61 -4.34 -0.91 6.08
N GLU A 62 -5.55 -1.28 6.47
CA GLU A 62 -5.92 -2.66 6.83
C GLU A 62 -7.05 -3.14 5.92
N PRO A 63 -6.81 -4.15 5.06
CA PRO A 63 -7.86 -4.87 4.35
C PRO A 63 -8.89 -5.47 5.32
N ILE A 64 -10.17 -5.16 5.11
CA ILE A 64 -11.28 -5.73 5.90
C ILE A 64 -12.05 -6.83 5.17
N GLU A 65 -11.78 -6.99 3.88
CA GLU A 65 -12.43 -7.93 2.97
C GLU A 65 -11.38 -8.55 2.00
N PRO A 66 -11.61 -9.71 1.38
CA PRO A 66 -10.80 -10.17 0.26
C PRO A 66 -10.90 -9.19 -0.92
N GLY A 67 -9.81 -9.00 -1.67
CA GLY A 67 -9.76 -8.10 -2.82
C GLY A 67 -8.35 -7.81 -3.33
N VAL A 68 -8.28 -6.88 -4.28
CA VAL A 68 -7.03 -6.40 -4.89
C VAL A 68 -6.68 -5.02 -4.35
N TYR A 69 -5.49 -4.89 -3.78
CA TYR A 69 -5.08 -3.71 -3.03
C TYR A 69 -3.83 -3.06 -3.61
N ARG A 70 -3.79 -1.74 -3.70
CA ARG A 70 -2.57 -1.00 -4.06
C ARG A 70 -2.52 0.38 -3.42
N PHE A 71 -1.34 0.98 -3.44
CA PHE A 71 -1.16 2.40 -3.14
C PHE A 71 -0.85 3.20 -4.40
N GLU A 72 -1.32 4.44 -4.42
CA GLU A 72 -0.97 5.45 -5.40
C GLU A 72 -0.42 6.66 -4.65
N ALA A 73 0.61 7.30 -5.19
CA ALA A 73 1.12 8.57 -4.66
C ALA A 73 1.11 9.63 -5.76
N ARG A 74 0.71 10.85 -5.39
CA ARG A 74 0.78 12.04 -6.23
C ARG A 74 1.64 13.11 -5.56
N LEU A 75 2.56 13.69 -6.32
CA LEU A 75 3.37 14.84 -5.88
C LEU A 75 2.90 16.06 -6.68
N ASP A 76 2.50 17.13 -5.99
CA ASP A 76 1.92 18.33 -6.60
C ASP A 76 0.76 18.03 -7.58
N ARG A 77 -0.16 17.15 -7.15
CA ARG A 77 -1.30 16.63 -7.95
C ARG A 77 -0.91 15.84 -9.21
N ARG A 78 0.38 15.57 -9.43
CA ARG A 78 0.87 14.75 -10.54
C ARG A 78 1.07 13.31 -10.10
N PRO A 79 0.64 12.32 -10.89
CA PRO A 79 0.97 10.92 -10.63
C PRO A 79 2.48 10.72 -10.47
N TRP A 80 2.88 10.06 -9.39
CA TRP A 80 4.29 9.87 -9.07
C TRP A 80 4.64 8.40 -8.86
N LEU A 81 3.82 7.65 -8.12
CA LEU A 81 4.02 6.23 -7.87
C LEU A 81 2.69 5.48 -7.94
N PHE A 82 2.71 4.31 -8.57
CA PHE A 82 1.65 3.32 -8.47
C PHE A 82 2.32 2.00 -8.08
N THR A 83 1.91 1.41 -6.96
CA THR A 83 2.46 0.11 -6.55
C THR A 83 1.83 -1.00 -7.38
N ASN A 84 2.58 -2.09 -7.56
CA ASN A 84 1.97 -3.34 -7.99
C ASN A 84 0.92 -3.78 -6.95
N PRO A 85 -0.17 -4.42 -7.38
CA PRO A 85 -1.23 -4.83 -6.47
C PRO A 85 -0.80 -5.99 -5.58
N PHE A 86 -1.43 -6.09 -4.41
CA PHE A 86 -1.44 -7.26 -3.55
C PHE A 86 -2.79 -7.96 -3.74
N TYR A 87 -2.77 -9.28 -3.98
CA TYR A 87 -3.98 -10.06 -4.16
C TYR A 87 -4.28 -10.82 -2.87
N LEU A 88 -5.38 -10.46 -2.18
CA LEU A 88 -5.86 -11.17 -1.00
C LEU A 88 -7.17 -11.87 -1.36
N ARG A 89 -7.18 -13.20 -1.43
CA ARG A 89 -8.36 -13.98 -1.84
C ARG A 89 -9.02 -14.75 -0.71
#